data_AF-A0A848GC13-F1
#
_entry.id   AF-A0A848GC13-F1
#
_cell.length_a   1.000
_cell.length_b   1.000
_cell.length_c   1.000
_cell.angle_alpha   90.00
_cell.angle_beta   90.00
_cell.angle_gamma   90.00
#
_symmetry.space_group_name_H-M   'P 1'
#
loop_
_entity.id
_entity.type
_entity.pdbx_description
1 polymer ?
#
loop_
_entity_poly.entity_id
_entity_poly.type
_entity_poly.pdbx_seq_one_letter_code
_entity_poly.pdbx_strand_id
1 'polypeptide(L)'
;MTCGYRDFPGRRWLVVFLRAAHLAGVVGVGAGLLAGAAAAAGPFAELLVISGVLMAALDAWSNPVWLREFAGLSLLLKLALLLWFAADEAARPALFWSILVFSAIFSHAPASFRHRQL
;
A
#
# COMPACT_ATOMS: atom_id res chain seq x y z
N MET A 1 3.25 -3.19 28.53
CA MET A 1 3.58 -4.34 27.65
C MET A 1 4.59 -3.86 26.63
N THR A 2 5.87 -4.15 26.83
CA THR A 2 6.93 -3.83 25.87
C THR A 2 6.84 -4.80 24.71
N CYS A 3 6.04 -4.47 23.70
CA CYS A 3 6.03 -5.24 22.46
C CYS A 3 7.40 -5.06 21.81
N GLY A 4 8.22 -6.12 21.80
CA GLY A 4 9.57 -6.08 21.26
C GLY A 4 9.51 -5.81 19.76
N TYR A 5 9.96 -4.63 19.34
CA TYR A 5 10.14 -4.30 17.94
C TYR A 5 11.21 -5.22 17.33
N ARG A 6 10.85 -5.95 16.27
CA ARG A 6 11.78 -6.89 15.60
C ARG A 6 12.43 -6.23 14.38
N ASP A 7 13.76 -6.24 14.36
CA ASP A 7 14.57 -5.66 13.29
C ASP A 7 15.69 -6.62 12.84
N PHE A 8 16.21 -6.42 11.63
CA PHE A 8 17.33 -7.19 11.07
C PHE A 8 18.16 -6.32 10.10
N PRO A 9 19.46 -6.62 9.91
CA PRO A 9 20.32 -5.85 9.02
C PRO A 9 19.78 -5.90 7.58
N GLY A 10 19.49 -4.74 7.00
CA GLY A 10 18.98 -4.61 5.62
C GLY A 10 17.47 -4.41 5.49
N ARG A 11 16.69 -4.52 6.58
CA ARG A 11 15.23 -4.29 6.57
C ARG A 11 14.84 -2.97 5.93
N ARG A 12 15.56 -1.89 6.27
CA ARG A 12 15.29 -0.55 5.73
C ARG A 12 15.43 -0.49 4.21
N TRP A 13 16.45 -1.14 3.65
CA TRP A 13 16.64 -1.22 2.20
C TRP A 13 15.59 -2.09 1.53
N LEU A 14 15.22 -3.21 2.15
CA LEU A 14 14.13 -4.06 1.67
C LEU A 14 12.82 -3.27 1.55
N VAL A 15 12.45 -2.47 2.56
CA VAL A 15 11.27 -1.59 2.50
C VAL A 15 11.35 -0.58 1.36
N VAL A 16 12.54 0.00 1.12
CA VAL A 16 12.75 0.94 0.01
C VAL A 16 12.52 0.27 -1.34
N PHE A 17 13.09 -0.92 -1.55
CA PHE A 17 12.90 -1.68 -2.80
C PHE A 17 11.44 -2.11 -2.99
N LEU A 18 10.78 -2.60 -1.94
CA LEU A 18 9.37 -2.94 -1.99
C LEU A 18 8.49 -1.73 -2.31
N ARG A 19 8.80 -0.54 -1.74
CA ARG A 19 8.08 0.69 -2.05
C ARG A 19 8.30 1.13 -3.50
N ALA A 20 9.52 1.01 -4.02
CA ALA A 20 9.82 1.32 -5.42
C ALA A 20 9.08 0.36 -6.37
N ALA A 21 9.10 -0.94 -6.09
CA ALA A 21 8.35 -1.94 -6.84
C ALA A 21 6.84 -1.68 -6.79
N HIS A 22 6.31 -1.34 -5.62
CA HIS A 22 4.90 -0.98 -5.45
C HIS A 22 4.52 0.22 -6.30
N LEU A 23 5.34 1.28 -6.30
CA LEU A 23 5.10 2.47 -7.11
C LEU A 23 5.16 2.16 -8.62
N ALA A 24 6.09 1.31 -9.05
CA ALA A 24 6.14 0.84 -10.44
C ALA A 24 4.85 0.09 -10.82
N GLY A 25 4.34 -0.76 -9.93
CA GLY A 25 3.04 -1.41 -10.09
C GLY A 25 1.87 -0.41 -10.20
N VAL A 26 1.83 0.60 -9.33
CA VAL A 26 0.81 1.68 -9.38
C VAL A 26 0.84 2.40 -10.73
N VAL A 27 2.04 2.77 -11.20
CA VAL A 27 2.21 3.47 -12.48
C VAL A 27 1.78 2.60 -13.65
N GLY A 28 2.15 1.33 -13.67
CA GLY A 28 1.77 0.41 -14.75
C GLY A 28 0.26 0.12 -14.79
N VAL A 29 -0.38 -0.06 -13.62
CA VAL A 29 -1.86 -0.18 -13.54
C VAL A 29 -2.53 1.11 -14.00
N GLY A 30 -2.03 2.27 -13.58
CA GLY A 30 -2.54 3.58 -14.03
C GLY A 30 -2.38 3.79 -15.54
N ALA A 31 -1.24 3.39 -16.11
CA ALA A 31 -1.00 3.46 -17.54
C ALA A 31 -1.98 2.58 -18.32
N GLY A 32 -2.20 1.33 -17.88
CA GLY A 32 -3.18 0.43 -18.50
C GLY A 32 -4.62 0.96 -18.41
N LEU A 33 -4.99 1.57 -17.27
CA LEU A 33 -6.28 2.20 -17.08
C LEU A 33 -6.49 3.40 -18.00
N LEU A 34 -5.53 4.32 -18.06
CA LEU A 34 -5.63 5.56 -18.83
C LEU A 34 -5.48 5.36 -20.34
N ALA A 35 -4.70 4.35 -20.75
CA ALA A 35 -4.52 3.98 -22.16
C ALA A 35 -5.64 3.08 -22.70
N GLY A 36 -6.57 2.62 -21.85
CA GLY A 36 -7.59 1.64 -22.23
C GLY A 36 -7.02 0.25 -22.54
N ALA A 37 -5.75 -0.01 -22.22
CA ALA A 37 -5.01 -1.23 -22.51
C ALA A 37 -4.94 -2.14 -21.28
N ALA A 38 -6.10 -2.58 -20.78
CA ALA A 38 -6.21 -3.35 -19.53
C ALA A 38 -5.35 -4.63 -19.51
N ALA A 39 -5.15 -5.29 -20.65
CA ALA A 39 -4.33 -6.50 -20.75
C ALA A 39 -2.84 -6.24 -20.41
N ALA A 40 -2.31 -5.04 -20.66
CA ALA A 40 -0.93 -4.68 -20.34
C ALA A 40 -0.71 -4.41 -18.84
N ALA A 41 -1.79 -4.25 -18.06
CA ALA A 41 -1.73 -3.95 -16.63
C ALA A 41 -1.49 -5.19 -15.75
N GLY A 42 -1.68 -6.41 -16.27
CA GLY A 42 -1.63 -7.66 -15.48
C GLY A 42 -0.36 -7.83 -14.65
N PRO A 43 0.85 -7.84 -15.25
CA PRO A 43 2.10 -7.98 -14.51
C PRO A 43 2.34 -6.85 -13.50
N PHE A 44 1.87 -5.63 -13.81
CA PHE A 44 1.99 -4.49 -12.91
C PHE A 44 1.02 -4.57 -11.74
N ALA A 45 -0.17 -5.13 -11.94
CA ALA A 45 -1.13 -5.41 -10.88
C ALA A 45 -0.59 -6.48 -9.92
N GLU A 46 0.03 -7.54 -10.44
CA GLU A 46 0.72 -8.55 -9.62
C GLU A 46 1.85 -7.91 -8.81
N LEU A 47 2.71 -7.12 -9.46
CA LEU A 47 3.80 -6.41 -8.80
C LEU A 47 3.28 -5.47 -7.69
N LEU A 48 2.22 -4.72 -7.97
CA LEU A 48 1.55 -3.81 -7.04
C LEU A 48 1.06 -4.57 -5.79
N VAL A 49 0.35 -5.68 -5.98
CA VAL A 49 -0.24 -6.47 -4.90
C VAL A 49 0.84 -7.18 -4.09
N ILE A 50 1.76 -7.89 -4.75
CA ILE A 50 2.81 -8.67 -4.09
C ILE A 50 3.69 -7.76 -3.24
N SER A 51 4.18 -6.65 -3.80
CA SER A 51 5.00 -5.69 -3.06
C SER A 51 4.23 -5.06 -1.88
N GLY A 52 2.94 -4.75 -2.06
CA GLY A 52 2.08 -4.22 -1.00
C GLY A 52 1.89 -5.18 0.17
N VAL A 53 1.61 -6.46 -0.14
CA VAL A 53 1.46 -7.53 0.85
C VAL A 53 2.77 -7.78 1.60
N LEU A 54 3.90 -7.81 0.90
CA LEU A 54 5.22 -7.99 1.53
C LEU A 54 5.57 -6.83 2.46
N MET A 55 5.24 -5.59 2.11
CA MET A 55 5.41 -4.44 3.02
C MET A 55 4.54 -4.59 4.27
N ALA A 56 3.26 -4.93 4.10
CA ALA A 56 2.33 -5.12 5.22
C ALA A 56 2.78 -6.27 6.15
N ALA A 57 3.23 -7.38 5.58
CA ALA A 57 3.75 -8.52 6.34
C ALA A 57 5.00 -8.15 7.13
N LEU A 58 5.92 -7.39 6.53
CA LEU A 58 7.13 -6.92 7.19
C LEU A 58 6.82 -5.94 8.33
N ASP A 59 5.85 -5.05 8.14
CA ASP A 59 5.40 -4.13 9.19
C ASP A 59 4.72 -4.87 10.36
N ALA A 60 3.85 -5.84 10.06
CA ALA A 60 3.21 -6.69 11.07
C ALA A 60 4.21 -7.57 11.84
N TRP A 61 5.24 -8.08 11.16
CA TRP A 61 6.30 -8.88 11.79
C TRP A 61 7.18 -8.04 12.71
N SER A 62 7.53 -6.82 12.27
CA SER A 62 8.36 -5.87 13.02
C SER A 62 7.65 -5.23 14.20
N ASN A 63 6.37 -4.90 14.07
CA ASN A 63 5.55 -4.34 15.15
C ASN A 63 4.24 -5.14 15.29
N PRO A 64 4.14 -6.05 16.28
CA PRO A 64 2.94 -6.86 16.48
C PRO A 64 1.69 -6.04 16.88
N VAL A 65 1.87 -4.79 17.31
CA VAL A 65 0.78 -3.87 17.67
C VAL A 65 0.32 -3.06 16.44
N TRP A 66 0.95 -3.22 15.29
CA TRP A 66 0.73 -2.43 14.06
C TRP A 66 -0.73 -2.40 13.59
N LEU A 67 -1.49 -3.49 13.77
CA LEU A 67 -2.92 -3.54 13.44
C LEU A 67 -3.80 -2.66 14.35
N ARG A 68 -3.33 -2.27 15.53
CA ARG A 68 -4.03 -1.39 16.49
C ARG A 68 -3.63 0.09 16.35
N GLU A 69 -2.68 0.39 15.48
CA GLU A 69 -2.27 1.76 15.16
C GLU A 69 -3.04 2.28 13.93
N PHE A 70 -3.15 3.60 13.77
CA PHE A 70 -3.72 4.22 12.56
C PHE A 70 -3.04 3.73 11.26
N ALA A 71 -1.79 3.27 11.34
CA ALA A 71 -1.09 2.59 10.25
C ALA A 71 -1.85 1.35 9.73
N GLY A 72 -2.25 0.44 10.62
CA GLY A 72 -3.00 -0.77 10.26
C GLY A 72 -4.39 -0.45 9.71
N LEU A 73 -5.08 0.53 10.30
CA LEU A 73 -6.38 1.00 9.81
C LEU A 73 -6.30 1.61 8.39
N SER A 74 -5.22 2.36 8.11
CA SER A 74 -5.01 2.91 6.77
C SER A 74 -4.84 1.82 5.71
N LEU A 75 -4.23 0.69 6.06
CA LEU A 75 -4.14 -0.47 5.16
C LEU A 75 -5.53 -1.04 4.91
N LEU A 76 -6.34 -1.26 5.95
CA LEU A 76 -7.69 -1.81 5.81
C LEU A 76 -8.55 -0.92 4.91
N LEU A 77 -8.49 0.40 5.10
CA LEU A 77 -9.17 1.36 4.23
C LEU A 77 -8.67 1.26 2.79
N LYS A 78 -7.35 1.16 2.58
CA LYS A 78 -6.77 1.03 1.24
C LYS A 78 -7.20 -0.27 0.55
N LEU A 79 -7.30 -1.38 1.29
CA LEU A 79 -7.81 -2.65 0.77
C LEU A 79 -9.29 -2.57 0.39
N ALA A 80 -10.12 -1.93 1.22
CA ALA A 80 -11.53 -1.71 0.90
C ALA A 80 -11.71 -0.88 -0.39
N LEU A 81 -10.92 0.19 -0.56
CA LEU A 81 -10.93 1.00 -1.78
C LEU A 81 -10.46 0.22 -3.01
N LEU A 82 -9.46 -0.66 -2.86
CA LEU A 82 -8.98 -1.53 -3.93
C LEU A 82 -10.02 -2.58 -4.35
N LEU A 83 -10.75 -3.17 -3.38
CA LEU A 83 -11.86 -4.09 -3.65
C LEU A 83 -12.97 -3.39 -4.44
N TRP A 84 -13.30 -2.14 -4.10
CA TRP A 84 -14.25 -1.34 -4.88
C TRP A 84 -13.71 -1.04 -6.28
N PHE A 85 -12.43 -0.66 -6.40
CA PHE A 85 -11.79 -0.45 -7.71
C PHE A 85 -11.88 -1.68 -8.62
N ALA A 86 -11.76 -2.89 -8.06
CA ALA A 86 -11.90 -4.12 -8.82
C ALA A 86 -13.35 -4.37 -9.28
N ALA A 87 -14.33 -4.07 -8.42
CA ALA A 87 -15.74 -4.39 -8.65
C ALA A 87 -16.49 -3.39 -9.56
N ASP A 88 -16.08 -2.12 -9.61
CA ASP A 88 -16.81 -1.05 -10.30
C ASP A 88 -15.97 -0.41 -11.41
N GLU A 89 -16.18 -0.83 -12.65
CA GLU A 89 -15.43 -0.34 -13.81
C GLU A 89 -15.65 1.14 -14.09
N ALA A 90 -16.86 1.66 -13.82
CA ALA A 90 -17.20 3.06 -14.05
C ALA A 90 -16.51 3.98 -13.04
N ALA A 91 -16.35 3.52 -11.80
CA ALA A 91 -15.67 4.27 -10.74
C ALA A 91 -14.13 4.16 -10.80
N ARG A 92 -13.55 3.22 -11.57
CA ARG A 92 -12.09 2.97 -11.61
C ARG A 92 -11.22 4.23 -11.76
N PRO A 93 -11.48 5.17 -12.69
CA PRO A 93 -10.65 6.36 -12.82
C PRO A 93 -10.66 7.23 -11.56
N ALA A 94 -11.84 7.47 -10.99
CA ALA A 94 -11.99 8.28 -9.78
C ALA A 94 -11.37 7.59 -8.55
N LEU A 95 -11.57 6.28 -8.41
CA LEU A 95 -11.00 5.47 -7.35
C LEU A 95 -9.47 5.40 -7.46
N PHE A 96 -8.91 5.25 -8.66
CA PHE A 96 -7.46 5.24 -8.89
C PHE A 96 -6.82 6.53 -8.35
N TRP A 97 -7.32 7.69 -8.75
CA TRP A 97 -6.80 8.98 -8.29
C TRP A 97 -7.00 9.18 -6.80
N SER A 98 -8.16 8.79 -6.27
CA SER A 98 -8.45 8.88 -4.84
C SER A 98 -7.49 8.04 -4.00
N ILE A 99 -7.27 6.78 -4.39
CA ILE A 99 -6.34 5.86 -3.71
C ILE A 99 -4.90 6.38 -3.82
N LEU A 100 -4.49 6.87 -4.99
CA LEU A 100 -3.16 7.40 -5.23
C LEU A 100 -2.87 8.61 -4.34
N VAL A 101 -3.75 9.62 -4.36
CA VAL A 101 -3.61 10.85 -3.58
C VAL A 101 -3.65 10.54 -2.08
N PHE A 102 -4.63 9.74 -1.65
CA PHE A 102 -4.73 9.29 -0.26
C PHE A 102 -3.44 8.60 0.20
N SER A 103 -2.91 7.67 -0.62
CA SER A 103 -1.69 6.94 -0.30
C SER A 103 -0.47 7.84 -0.24
N ALA A 104 -0.36 8.85 -1.10
CA ALA A 104 0.74 9.80 -1.10
C ALA A 104 0.71 10.67 0.17
N ILE A 105 -0.45 11.25 0.50
CA ILE A 105 -0.64 12.06 1.71
C ILE A 105 -0.29 11.22 2.95
N PHE A 106 -0.83 10.00 3.05
CA PHE A 106 -0.59 9.15 4.21
C PHE A 106 0.88 8.71 4.34
N SER A 107 1.58 8.53 3.22
CA SER A 107 3.02 8.19 3.21
C SER A 107 3.92 9.31 3.72
N HIS A 108 3.47 10.57 3.62
CA HIS A 108 4.16 11.76 4.12
C HIS A 108 3.57 12.29 5.44
N ALA A 109 2.51 11.64 5.96
CA ALA A 109 1.92 12.03 7.23
C ALA A 109 2.94 11.83 8.39
N PRO A 110 2.99 12.76 9.35
CA PRO A 110 3.96 12.73 10.44
C PRO A 110 3.80 11.48 11.30
N ALA A 111 4.93 10.96 11.81
CA ALA A 111 4.98 9.72 12.60
C ALA A 111 4.11 9.77 13.87
N SER A 112 3.89 10.96 14.43
CA SER A 112 2.99 11.21 15.57
C SER A 112 1.53 10.89 15.28
N PHE A 113 1.12 10.91 14.01
CA PHE A 113 -0.23 10.56 13.57
C PHE A 113 -0.35 9.07 13.25
N ARG A 114 0.70 8.48 12.66
CA ARG A 114 0.72 7.08 12.22
C ARG A 114 0.80 6.07 13.38
N HIS A 115 1.52 6.42 14.45
CA HIS A 115 1.74 5.56 15.62
C HIS A 115 0.86 5.92 16.82
N ARG A 116 -0.15 6.80 16.64
CA ARG A 116 -1.17 6.99 17.66
C ARG A 116 -1.95 5.69 17.81
N GLN A 117 -1.93 5.14 19.01
CA GLN A 117 -2.75 3.99 19.37
C GLN A 117 -4.18 4.49 19.61
N LEU A 118 -5.16 3.72 19.12
CA LEU A 118 -6.57 3.90 19.48
C LEU A 118 -6.86 3.39 20.87
#